data_AF-A0A1F4NSC6-F1
#
_entry.id   AF-A0A1F4NSC6-F1
#
_cell.length_a   1.000
_cell.length_b   1.000
_cell.length_c   1.000
_cell.angle_alpha   90.00
_cell.angle_beta   90.00
_cell.angle_gamma   90.00
#
_symmetry.space_group_name_H-M   'P 1'
#
loop_
_entity.id
_entity.type
_entity.pdbx_description
1 polymer ?
#
loop_
_entity_poly.entity_id
_entity_poly.type
_entity_poly.pdbx_seq_one_letter_code
_entity_poly.pdbx_strand_id
1 'polypeptide(L)'
;MPKNKIAWIGLSVALVVVLAAAGCQPRRQVDQETVDNSISNQVTDQSGGAGAEFTPYPGTTPPTSGLADPDAIQAQLVKETNDATAFIRLIQPDVVLTLVSTKYINSLSNSFGLSTNYYVFTSPTNPDYYFLVNVPRNGLDPMKRFLMPVQDFDLDFDVLPVPFEYWKLNYAAALELAEGQGGEAFRAQHKTFETSVILARPAGQHLNWFVTYKATDGSGARLQVQVDANTAEVSII
;
A
#
# COMPACT_ATOMS: atom_id res chain seq x y z
N MET A 1 -56.89 16.01 43.06
CA MET A 1 -57.37 16.98 42.03
C MET A 1 -57.81 18.23 42.79
N PRO A 2 -57.51 19.50 42.40
CA PRO A 2 -57.00 20.08 41.14
C PRO A 2 -55.55 20.64 41.27
N LYS A 3 -54.67 20.58 40.25
CA LYS A 3 -54.46 21.43 39.05
C LYS A 3 -54.19 22.92 39.32
N ASN A 4 -53.00 23.37 38.88
CA ASN A 4 -52.60 24.69 38.33
C ASN A 4 -51.32 25.23 38.99
N LYS A 5 -50.29 25.76 38.31
CA LYS A 5 -50.05 26.09 36.90
C LYS A 5 -48.52 26.21 36.71
N ILE A 6 -48.06 25.82 35.53
CA ILE A 6 -46.73 26.10 34.99
C ILE A 6 -46.60 27.60 34.73
N ALA A 7 -45.46 28.22 35.05
CA ALA A 7 -45.03 29.49 34.49
C ALA A 7 -43.55 29.41 34.08
N TRP A 8 -43.32 29.63 32.80
CA TRP A 8 -42.06 29.68 32.07
C TRP A 8 -41.49 31.10 32.06
N ILE A 9 -40.15 31.18 31.93
CA ILE A 9 -39.34 32.24 31.26
C ILE A 9 -39.06 33.56 32.00
N GLY A 10 -37.75 33.83 32.11
CA GLY A 10 -37.15 35.15 32.31
C GLY A 10 -35.63 34.99 32.52
N LEU A 11 -34.82 34.89 31.46
CA LEU A 11 -34.10 36.00 30.80
C LEU A 11 -32.97 36.57 31.70
N SER A 12 -31.76 36.02 31.62
CA SER A 12 -30.59 36.50 30.84
C SER A 12 -29.71 37.55 31.55
N VAL A 13 -28.41 37.42 31.25
CA VAL A 13 -27.35 38.45 31.18
C VAL A 13 -26.39 38.59 32.38
N ALA A 14 -25.10 38.61 31.99
CA ALA A 14 -23.92 39.10 32.69
C ALA A 14 -23.17 38.16 33.65
N LEU A 15 -22.19 37.42 33.11
CA LEU A 15 -20.81 37.59 33.57
C LEU A 15 -19.81 37.16 32.49
N VAL A 16 -19.44 38.12 31.64
CA VAL A 16 -18.20 38.11 30.84
C VAL A 16 -17.21 38.97 31.60
N VAL A 17 -16.16 38.39 32.20
CA VAL A 17 -14.87 39.06 32.47
C VAL A 17 -13.75 37.99 32.57
N VAL A 18 -12.95 37.94 31.49
CA VAL A 18 -11.48 37.81 31.45
C VAL A 18 -10.81 36.51 31.94
N LEU A 19 -10.43 35.69 30.96
CA LEU A 19 -9.12 35.02 30.92
C LEU A 19 -8.53 35.22 29.52
N ALA A 20 -7.99 36.41 29.29
CA ALA A 20 -7.14 36.72 28.15
C ALA A 20 -5.69 36.73 28.63
N ALA A 21 -4.94 35.67 28.34
CA ALA A 21 -3.49 35.65 28.09
C ALA A 21 -2.96 34.22 28.16
N ALA A 22 -2.92 33.52 27.02
CA ALA A 22 -1.85 32.58 26.66
C ALA A 22 -2.12 32.05 25.24
N GLY A 23 -1.15 32.22 24.35
CA GLY A 23 -1.07 31.44 23.11
C GLY A 23 -1.51 32.17 21.84
N CYS A 24 -0.86 33.27 21.48
CA CYS A 24 -0.66 33.56 20.06
C CYS A 24 0.22 32.45 19.48
N GLN A 25 -0.38 31.36 19.01
CA GLN A 25 0.29 30.49 18.05
C GLN A 25 0.08 31.10 16.66
N PRO A 26 1.15 31.36 15.89
CA PRO A 26 1.01 31.76 14.51
C PRO A 26 0.27 30.64 13.79
N ARG A 27 -0.89 30.99 13.23
CA ARG A 27 -1.64 30.16 12.29
C ARG A 27 -0.71 29.93 11.10
N ARG A 28 -0.11 28.73 11.02
CA ARG A 28 0.59 28.28 9.81
C ARG A 28 -0.41 28.46 8.67
N GLN A 29 -0.06 29.29 7.69
CA GLN A 29 -0.63 29.17 6.36
C GLN A 29 -0.36 27.73 5.95
N VAL A 30 -1.44 26.95 5.81
CA VAL A 30 -1.39 25.74 5.02
C VAL A 30 -1.31 26.27 3.61
N ASP A 31 -0.08 26.40 3.12
CA ASP A 31 0.14 26.50 1.69
C ASP A 31 -0.57 25.29 1.08
N GLN A 32 -1.44 25.60 0.13
CA GLN A 32 -2.18 24.64 -0.64
C GLN A 32 -1.19 24.00 -1.61
N GLU A 33 -0.24 23.23 -1.07
CA GLU A 33 0.50 22.26 -1.83
C GLU A 33 -0.50 21.20 -2.27
N THR A 34 -0.61 21.04 -3.58
CA THR A 34 -1.17 19.86 -4.21
C THR A 34 -0.57 18.67 -3.46
N VAL A 35 -1.38 17.94 -2.71
CA VAL A 35 -0.93 16.73 -2.03
C VAL A 35 -0.63 15.73 -3.14
N ASP A 36 0.62 15.68 -3.56
CA ASP A 36 1.15 14.61 -4.39
C ASP A 36 1.09 13.34 -3.52
N ASN A 37 0.06 12.52 -3.75
CA ASN A 37 -0.09 11.20 -3.13
C ASN A 37 0.91 10.19 -3.73
N SER A 38 2.17 10.59 -3.83
CA SER A 38 3.25 9.76 -4.34
C SER A 38 3.85 8.96 -3.18
N ILE A 39 3.53 7.66 -3.11
CA ILE A 39 4.08 6.72 -2.10
C ILE A 39 5.60 6.80 -2.10
N SER A 40 6.28 7.42 -1.13
CA SER A 40 7.75 7.50 -1.16
C SER A 40 8.35 6.31 -0.41
N ASN A 41 8.59 5.21 -1.13
CA ASN A 41 9.29 4.06 -0.54
C ASN A 41 10.80 4.35 -0.44
N GLN A 42 11.19 5.13 0.57
CA GLN A 42 12.58 5.28 0.98
C GLN A 42 12.95 4.11 1.90
N VAL A 43 13.39 3.01 1.28
CA VAL A 43 14.13 1.98 2.00
C VAL A 43 15.43 2.61 2.49
N THR A 44 15.59 2.72 3.81
CA THR A 44 16.89 3.03 4.41
C THR A 44 17.76 1.79 4.22
N ASP A 45 18.80 1.92 3.40
CA ASP A 45 19.75 0.86 3.10
C ASP A 45 20.48 0.42 4.38
N GLN A 46 20.10 -0.74 4.94
CA GLN A 46 20.91 -1.44 5.94
C GLN A 46 21.98 -2.29 5.22
N SER A 47 22.87 -1.63 4.50
CA SER A 47 24.09 -2.22 3.94
C SER A 47 25.11 -2.48 5.07
N GLY A 48 24.80 -3.45 5.93
CA GLY A 48 25.67 -3.88 7.03
C GLY A 48 25.48 -5.31 7.54
N GLY A 49 24.45 -6.03 7.10
CA GLY A 49 24.20 -7.42 7.48
C GLY A 49 24.42 -8.38 6.31
N ALA A 50 25.09 -9.51 6.56
CA ALA A 50 25.42 -10.59 5.62
C ALA A 50 24.45 -10.69 4.43
N GLY A 51 24.94 -10.28 3.26
CA GLY A 51 24.14 -10.07 2.06
C GLY A 51 23.35 -11.31 1.67
N ALA A 52 22.03 -11.14 1.54
CA ALA A 52 21.27 -12.01 0.67
C ALA A 52 21.92 -11.90 -0.71
N GLU A 53 22.52 -12.99 -1.16
CA GLU A 53 23.22 -13.09 -2.44
C GLU A 53 22.18 -12.90 -3.55
N PHE A 54 22.00 -11.64 -3.96
CA PHE A 54 21.14 -11.27 -5.06
C PHE A 54 21.81 -11.79 -6.33
N THR A 55 21.23 -12.79 -6.97
CA THR A 55 21.67 -13.20 -8.31
C THR A 55 21.27 -12.10 -9.29
N PRO A 56 22.24 -11.32 -9.82
CA PRO A 56 21.92 -10.29 -10.81
C PRO A 56 21.35 -10.98 -12.05
N TYR A 57 20.47 -10.28 -12.77
CA TYR A 57 20.02 -10.76 -14.07
C TYR A 57 21.24 -11.00 -14.98
N PRO A 58 21.45 -12.22 -15.50
CA PRO A 58 22.70 -12.59 -16.17
C PRO A 58 22.80 -12.07 -17.62
N GLY A 59 21.76 -11.42 -18.15
CA GLY A 59 21.67 -11.04 -19.57
C GLY A 59 22.23 -9.66 -19.89
N THR A 60 22.85 -9.53 -21.07
CA THR A 60 23.29 -8.25 -21.67
C THR A 60 22.19 -7.57 -22.49
N THR A 61 21.05 -8.25 -22.67
CA THR A 61 19.85 -7.74 -23.36
C THR A 61 18.75 -7.50 -22.32
N PRO A 62 17.94 -6.41 -22.44
CA PRO A 62 16.82 -6.21 -21.54
C PRO A 62 15.92 -7.44 -21.56
N PRO A 63 15.49 -7.95 -20.39
CA PRO A 63 14.60 -9.10 -20.34
C PRO A 63 13.33 -8.78 -21.13
N THR A 64 12.82 -9.75 -21.92
CA THR A 64 11.39 -9.81 -22.21
C THR A 64 10.68 -9.59 -20.88
N SER A 65 9.64 -8.73 -20.85
CA SER A 65 9.02 -8.18 -19.62
C SER A 65 9.07 -9.13 -18.42
N GLY A 66 8.75 -10.41 -18.68
CA GLY A 66 8.81 -11.48 -17.69
C GLY A 66 7.51 -11.55 -16.90
N LEU A 67 6.64 -10.57 -17.11
CA LEU A 67 5.30 -10.49 -16.57
C LEU A 67 4.55 -11.80 -16.85
N ALA A 68 3.99 -12.37 -15.79
CA ALA A 68 3.16 -13.54 -15.88
C ALA A 68 1.82 -13.21 -16.56
N ASP A 69 1.25 -14.19 -17.26
CA ASP A 69 -0.09 -14.10 -17.82
C ASP A 69 -1.12 -13.79 -16.72
N PRO A 70 -1.88 -12.67 -16.81
CA PRO A 70 -2.87 -12.31 -15.82
C PRO A 70 -3.90 -13.40 -15.53
N ASP A 71 -4.32 -14.16 -16.54
CA ASP A 71 -5.33 -15.22 -16.36
C ASP A 71 -4.76 -16.40 -15.55
N ALA A 72 -3.48 -16.72 -15.74
CA ALA A 72 -2.78 -17.76 -14.99
C ALA A 72 -2.59 -17.37 -13.51
N ILE A 73 -2.48 -16.08 -13.21
CA ILE A 73 -2.23 -15.57 -11.85
C ILE A 73 -3.50 -15.51 -11.00
N GLN A 74 -4.68 -15.36 -11.59
CA GLN A 74 -5.90 -15.10 -10.82
C GLN A 74 -6.22 -16.22 -9.81
N ALA A 75 -6.15 -17.48 -10.24
CA ALA A 75 -6.42 -18.62 -9.36
C ALA A 75 -5.37 -18.75 -8.25
N GLN A 76 -4.10 -18.47 -8.58
CA GLN A 76 -3.00 -18.45 -7.61
C GLN A 76 -3.24 -17.37 -6.55
N LEU A 77 -3.59 -16.15 -6.95
CA LEU A 77 -3.82 -15.02 -6.04
C LEU A 77 -4.98 -15.29 -5.06
N VAL A 78 -6.08 -15.87 -5.54
CA VAL A 78 -7.20 -16.26 -4.67
C VAL A 78 -6.75 -17.28 -3.63
N LYS A 79 -5.99 -18.29 -4.05
CA LYS A 79 -5.44 -19.30 -3.14
C LYS A 79 -4.48 -18.67 -2.12
N GLU A 80 -3.52 -17.88 -2.58
CA GLU A 80 -2.54 -17.20 -1.71
C GLU A 80 -3.21 -16.31 -0.66
N THR A 81 -4.26 -15.58 -1.06
CA THR A 81 -5.01 -14.71 -0.15
C THR A 81 -5.74 -15.51 0.93
N ASN A 82 -6.38 -16.62 0.53
CA ASN A 82 -7.06 -17.52 1.47
C ASN A 82 -6.08 -18.19 2.43
N ASP A 83 -4.96 -18.67 1.92
CA ASP A 83 -3.91 -19.31 2.70
C ASP A 83 -3.27 -18.32 3.69
N ALA A 84 -2.94 -17.12 3.25
CA ALA A 84 -2.40 -16.06 4.10
C ALA A 84 -3.38 -15.69 5.22
N THR A 85 -4.66 -15.51 4.88
CA THR A 85 -5.72 -15.18 5.84
C THR A 85 -5.90 -16.30 6.87
N ALA A 86 -5.97 -17.55 6.43
CA ALA A 86 -6.07 -18.70 7.33
C ALA A 86 -4.83 -18.80 8.24
N PHE A 87 -3.64 -18.61 7.67
CA PHE A 87 -2.38 -18.73 8.39
C PHE A 87 -2.19 -17.67 9.49
N ILE A 88 -2.61 -16.43 9.25
CA ILE A 88 -2.52 -15.36 10.24
C ILE A 88 -3.63 -15.46 11.30
N ARG A 89 -4.83 -15.94 10.93
CA ARG A 89 -5.94 -16.15 11.88
C ARG A 89 -5.66 -17.20 12.96
N LEU A 90 -4.65 -18.04 12.77
CA LEU A 90 -4.17 -18.95 13.80
C LEU A 90 -3.59 -18.22 15.02
N ILE A 91 -3.07 -17.00 14.85
CA ILE A 91 -2.51 -16.19 15.95
C ILE A 91 -3.35 -14.96 16.28
N GLN A 92 -4.07 -14.41 15.31
CA GLN A 92 -4.92 -13.24 15.50
C GLN A 92 -6.24 -13.42 14.73
N PRO A 93 -7.30 -13.94 15.37
CA PRO A 93 -8.52 -14.38 14.66
C PRO A 93 -9.32 -13.28 13.96
N ASP A 94 -9.23 -12.04 14.44
CA ASP A 94 -10.01 -10.88 13.98
C ASP A 94 -9.29 -10.02 12.94
N VAL A 95 -8.23 -10.53 12.32
CA VAL A 95 -7.51 -9.81 11.26
C VAL A 95 -8.37 -9.49 10.04
N VAL A 96 -8.11 -8.34 9.45
CA VAL A 96 -8.71 -7.85 8.22
C VAL A 96 -7.61 -7.45 7.24
N LEU A 97 -7.71 -7.90 5.99
CA LEU A 97 -6.75 -7.56 4.95
C LEU A 97 -6.87 -6.07 4.60
N THR A 98 -5.74 -5.34 4.61
CA THR A 98 -5.71 -3.90 4.30
C THR A 98 -4.80 -3.58 3.12
N LEU A 99 -3.79 -4.40 2.86
CA LEU A 99 -2.84 -4.14 1.77
C LEU A 99 -2.25 -5.44 1.22
N VAL A 100 -2.02 -5.47 -0.09
CA VAL A 100 -1.24 -6.52 -0.75
C VAL A 100 -0.07 -5.86 -1.48
N SER A 101 1.14 -6.37 -1.31
CA SER A 101 2.34 -5.83 -1.95
C SER A 101 3.11 -6.91 -2.70
N THR A 102 3.50 -6.58 -3.93
CA THR A 102 4.42 -7.37 -4.74
C THR A 102 5.58 -6.48 -5.15
N LYS A 103 6.81 -7.00 -5.08
CA LYS A 103 8.01 -6.28 -5.50
C LYS A 103 8.79 -7.10 -6.53
N TYR A 104 9.36 -6.38 -7.47
CA TYR A 104 10.19 -6.87 -8.56
C TYR A 104 11.49 -6.08 -8.61
N ILE A 105 12.57 -6.75 -9.02
CA ILE A 105 13.88 -6.13 -9.16
C ILE A 105 14.44 -6.51 -10.53
N ASN A 106 14.74 -5.51 -11.35
CA ASN A 106 15.33 -5.61 -12.70
C ASN A 106 14.54 -6.42 -13.76
N SER A 107 13.45 -7.10 -13.38
CA SER A 107 12.57 -7.87 -14.25
C SER A 107 11.19 -8.01 -13.61
N LEU A 108 10.11 -8.11 -14.41
CA LEU A 108 8.76 -8.42 -13.93
C LEU A 108 8.51 -9.94 -13.82
N SER A 109 9.57 -10.76 -13.88
CA SER A 109 9.48 -12.21 -13.77
C SER A 109 9.20 -12.70 -12.36
N ASN A 110 8.32 -13.69 -12.24
CA ASN A 110 8.12 -14.45 -11.00
C ASN A 110 9.27 -15.44 -10.73
N SER A 111 10.14 -15.69 -11.72
CA SER A 111 11.23 -16.67 -11.65
C SER A 111 12.58 -16.06 -11.23
N PHE A 112 12.71 -14.73 -11.24
CA PHE A 112 13.94 -14.01 -10.94
C PHE A 112 13.67 -12.84 -9.98
N GLY A 113 14.60 -12.53 -9.07
CA GLY A 113 14.44 -11.46 -8.09
C GLY A 113 13.59 -11.85 -6.86
N LEU A 114 13.00 -10.86 -6.18
CA LEU A 114 12.18 -11.10 -4.99
C LEU A 114 10.93 -11.91 -5.35
N SER A 115 10.81 -13.14 -4.87
CA SER A 115 9.75 -14.08 -5.26
C SER A 115 8.59 -14.14 -4.27
N THR A 116 8.16 -13.04 -3.67
CA THR A 116 7.15 -13.09 -2.60
C THR A 116 6.08 -12.00 -2.69
N ASN A 117 4.84 -12.36 -2.35
CA ASN A 117 3.75 -11.43 -2.09
C ASN A 117 3.62 -11.21 -0.58
N TYR A 118 3.42 -9.97 -0.17
CA TYR A 118 3.11 -9.62 1.21
C TYR A 118 1.62 -9.30 1.34
N TYR A 119 0.97 -9.97 2.27
CA TYR A 119 -0.39 -9.67 2.70
C TYR A 119 -0.31 -9.00 4.07
N VAL A 120 -0.77 -7.77 4.15
CA VAL A 120 -0.73 -6.96 5.36
C VAL A 120 -2.14 -6.85 5.93
N PHE A 121 -2.26 -7.21 7.19
CA PHE A 121 -3.52 -7.23 7.91
C PHE A 121 -3.47 -6.30 9.12
N THR A 122 -4.63 -5.76 9.49
CA THR A 122 -4.85 -5.04 10.74
C THR A 122 -5.78 -5.85 11.65
N SER A 123 -5.74 -5.58 12.95
CA SER A 123 -6.62 -6.21 13.95
C SER A 123 -7.29 -5.13 14.82
N PRO A 124 -8.62 -5.12 14.94
CA PRO A 124 -9.31 -4.22 15.87
C PRO A 124 -8.93 -4.44 17.34
N THR A 125 -8.60 -5.67 17.74
CA THR A 125 -8.18 -5.98 19.12
C THR A 125 -6.70 -5.74 19.38
N ASN A 126 -5.89 -5.56 18.33
CA ASN A 126 -4.47 -5.22 18.44
C ASN A 126 -4.06 -4.17 17.41
N PRO A 127 -4.48 -2.90 17.60
CA PRO A 127 -4.34 -1.84 16.60
C PRO A 127 -2.91 -1.30 16.46
N ASP A 128 -2.02 -1.58 17.42
CA ASP A 128 -0.65 -1.04 17.43
C ASP A 128 0.30 -1.80 16.48
N TYR A 129 -0.19 -2.85 15.80
CA TYR A 129 0.62 -3.68 14.91
C TYR A 129 -0.07 -3.97 13.59
N TYR A 130 0.74 -4.00 12.53
CA TYR A 130 0.45 -4.72 11.32
C TYR A 130 0.88 -6.18 11.43
N PHE A 131 0.05 -7.05 10.90
CA PHE A 131 0.30 -8.48 10.79
C PHE A 131 0.62 -8.79 9.34
N LEU A 132 1.86 -9.18 9.04
CA LEU A 132 2.29 -9.41 7.67
C LEU A 132 2.45 -10.91 7.44
N VAL A 133 1.95 -11.39 6.30
CA VAL A 133 2.21 -12.74 5.79
C VAL A 133 2.98 -12.63 4.50
N ASN A 134 4.17 -13.21 4.47
CA ASN A 134 4.95 -13.39 3.26
C ASN A 134 4.58 -14.73 2.63
N VAL A 135 4.11 -14.67 1.38
CA VAL A 135 3.71 -15.84 0.58
C VAL A 135 4.66 -15.96 -0.61
N PRO A 136 5.53 -16.98 -0.63
CA PRO A 136 6.43 -17.21 -1.75
C PRO A 136 5.69 -17.62 -3.03
N ARG A 137 5.93 -16.87 -4.11
CA ARG A 137 5.33 -17.07 -5.44
C ARG A 137 5.83 -18.33 -6.15
N ASN A 138 7.03 -18.79 -5.81
CA ASN A 138 7.64 -20.00 -6.37
C ASN A 138 7.17 -21.29 -5.66
N GLY A 139 6.47 -21.17 -4.53
CA GLY A 139 6.05 -22.31 -3.71
C GLY A 139 7.19 -23.15 -3.12
N LEU A 140 8.45 -22.69 -3.25
CA LEU A 140 9.64 -23.40 -2.78
C LEU A 140 9.94 -23.07 -1.31
N ASP A 141 9.62 -21.85 -0.90
CA ASP A 141 9.84 -21.38 0.46
C ASP A 141 8.55 -21.48 1.29
N PRO A 142 8.65 -21.74 2.61
CA PRO A 142 7.49 -21.74 3.49
C PRO A 142 6.96 -20.32 3.70
N MET A 143 5.64 -20.19 3.91
CA MET A 143 5.02 -18.93 4.33
C MET A 143 5.58 -18.48 5.68
N LYS A 144 5.81 -17.18 5.83
CA LYS A 144 6.32 -16.56 7.06
C LYS A 144 5.34 -15.50 7.56
N ARG A 145 5.30 -15.33 8.89
CA ARG A 145 4.50 -14.30 9.57
C ARG A 145 5.44 -13.33 10.27
N PHE A 146 5.10 -12.06 10.19
CA PHE A 146 5.80 -10.99 10.86
C PHE A 146 4.79 -10.13 11.59
N LEU A 147 5.19 -9.62 12.75
CA LEU A 147 4.45 -8.60 13.48
C LEU A 147 5.29 -7.33 13.38
N MET A 148 4.69 -6.24 12.92
CA MET A 148 5.38 -4.98 12.73
C MET A 148 4.60 -3.88 13.46
N PRO A 149 5.21 -3.16 14.41
CA PRO A 149 4.60 -1.98 15.00
C PRO A 149 4.15 -1.01 13.91
N VAL A 150 2.98 -0.38 14.06
CA VAL A 150 2.46 0.57 13.06
C VAL A 150 3.46 1.70 12.79
N GLN A 151 4.14 2.19 13.83
CA GLN A 151 5.18 3.23 13.72
C GLN A 151 6.43 2.82 12.92
N ASP A 152 6.66 1.52 12.73
CA ASP A 152 7.80 0.99 11.96
C ASP A 152 7.42 0.74 10.49
N PHE A 153 6.13 0.83 10.16
CA PHE A 153 5.59 0.65 8.82
C PHE A 153 5.01 1.98 8.33
N ASP A 154 5.89 2.84 7.85
CA ASP A 154 5.53 4.17 7.38
C ASP A 154 4.72 4.08 6.07
N LEU A 155 3.43 4.38 6.18
CA LEU A 155 2.53 4.56 5.04
C LEU A 155 2.14 6.03 5.00
N ASP A 156 2.25 6.65 3.83
CA ASP A 156 1.89 8.05 3.63
C ASP A 156 0.38 8.33 3.81
N PHE A 157 -0.43 7.29 4.07
CA PHE A 157 -1.88 7.37 4.25
C PHE A 157 -2.43 6.24 5.12
N ASP A 158 -3.59 6.51 5.73
CA ASP A 158 -4.38 5.48 6.38
C ASP A 158 -4.93 4.47 5.35
N VAL A 159 -4.57 3.20 5.52
CA VAL A 159 -5.09 2.09 4.71
C VAL A 159 -6.41 1.58 5.27
N LEU A 160 -7.46 1.63 4.44
CA LEU A 160 -8.74 1.01 4.76
C LEU A 160 -8.73 -0.49 4.41
N PRO A 161 -9.62 -1.29 5.03
CA PRO A 161 -9.84 -2.69 4.63
C PRO A 161 -10.05 -2.86 3.12
N VAL A 162 -9.47 -3.92 2.56
CA VAL A 162 -9.66 -4.32 1.16
C VAL A 162 -11.05 -4.96 1.00
N PRO A 163 -11.97 -4.31 0.26
CA PRO A 163 -13.27 -4.89 -0.08
C PRO A 163 -13.13 -5.89 -1.24
N PHE A 164 -13.25 -7.18 -0.95
CA PHE A 164 -13.05 -8.25 -1.93
C PHE A 164 -13.99 -8.15 -3.15
N GLU A 165 -15.20 -7.62 -2.97
CA GLU A 165 -16.17 -7.41 -4.04
C GLU A 165 -15.70 -6.43 -5.14
N TYR A 166 -14.75 -5.55 -4.81
CA TYR A 166 -14.16 -4.59 -5.76
C TYR A 166 -12.78 -5.02 -6.25
N TRP A 167 -12.23 -6.12 -5.74
CA TRP A 167 -10.93 -6.63 -6.18
C TRP A 167 -11.08 -7.59 -7.36
N LYS A 168 -11.20 -7.04 -8.57
CA LYS A 168 -11.41 -7.81 -9.81
C LYS A 168 -10.14 -8.03 -10.62
N LEU A 169 -9.17 -7.13 -10.50
CA LEU A 169 -7.88 -7.21 -11.18
C LEU A 169 -6.79 -7.76 -10.26
N ASN A 170 -5.99 -8.68 -10.76
CA ASN A 170 -4.75 -9.10 -10.10
C ASN A 170 -3.59 -8.16 -10.43
N TYR A 171 -2.48 -8.33 -9.70
CA TYR A 171 -1.28 -7.51 -9.86
C TYR A 171 -0.66 -7.62 -11.26
N ALA A 172 -0.82 -8.76 -11.96
CA ALA A 172 -0.25 -8.95 -13.29
C ALA A 172 -1.05 -8.17 -14.34
N ALA A 173 -2.38 -8.18 -14.28
CA ALA A 173 -3.23 -7.32 -15.11
C ALA A 173 -2.96 -5.82 -14.87
N ALA A 174 -2.80 -5.42 -13.61
CA ALA A 174 -2.47 -4.04 -13.26
C ALA A 174 -1.08 -3.63 -13.80
N LEU A 175 -0.09 -4.52 -13.74
CA LEU A 175 1.22 -4.29 -14.33
C LEU A 175 1.16 -4.18 -15.84
N GLU A 176 0.39 -5.02 -16.53
CA GLU A 176 0.22 -4.96 -17.98
C GLU A 176 -0.34 -3.59 -18.41
N LEU A 177 -1.36 -3.11 -17.69
CA LEU A 177 -1.94 -1.78 -17.91
C LEU A 177 -0.93 -0.66 -17.64
N ALA A 178 -0.14 -0.77 -16.57
CA ALA A 178 0.90 0.21 -16.24
C ALA A 178 2.07 0.21 -17.23
N GLU A 179 2.44 -0.94 -17.78
CA GLU A 179 3.43 -1.07 -18.85
C GLU A 179 2.99 -0.28 -20.09
N GLY A 180 1.70 -0.38 -20.44
CA GLY A 180 1.08 0.41 -21.52
C GLY A 180 1.05 1.92 -21.28
N GLN A 181 1.20 2.38 -20.03
CA GLN A 181 1.31 3.80 -19.66
C GLN A 181 2.76 4.29 -19.53
N GLY A 182 3.72 3.56 -20.10
CA GLY A 182 5.12 3.96 -20.13
C GLY A 182 6.03 3.16 -19.21
N GLY A 183 5.51 2.17 -18.47
CA GLY A 183 6.35 1.22 -17.72
C GLY A 183 7.34 0.48 -18.62
N GLU A 184 6.91 0.05 -19.82
CA GLU A 184 7.81 -0.61 -20.77
C GLU A 184 8.94 0.34 -21.22
N ALA A 185 8.58 1.59 -21.57
CA ALA A 185 9.54 2.60 -21.97
C ALA A 185 10.53 2.95 -20.83
N PHE A 186 10.04 3.00 -19.59
CA PHE A 186 10.86 3.19 -18.40
C PHE A 186 11.90 2.07 -18.26
N ARG A 187 11.48 0.79 -18.33
CA ARG A 187 12.39 -0.37 -18.24
C ARG A 187 13.35 -0.45 -19.44
N ALA A 188 12.96 0.07 -20.60
CA ALA A 188 13.84 0.16 -21.75
C ALA A 188 14.99 1.16 -21.50
N GLN A 189 14.71 2.28 -20.84
CA GLN A 189 15.67 3.34 -20.52
C GLN A 189 16.55 3.00 -19.30
N HIS A 190 15.98 2.35 -18.29
CA HIS A 190 16.65 2.03 -17.02
C HIS A 190 16.85 0.52 -16.86
N LYS A 191 18.08 0.03 -17.00
CA LYS A 191 18.39 -1.42 -16.90
C LYS A 191 18.40 -1.95 -15.47
N THR A 192 18.63 -1.07 -14.50
CA THR A 192 18.53 -1.38 -13.07
C THR A 192 17.37 -0.59 -12.49
N PHE A 193 16.36 -1.29 -11.99
CA PHE A 193 15.13 -0.70 -11.48
C PHE A 193 14.46 -1.60 -10.47
N GLU A 194 13.57 -1.01 -9.68
CA GLU A 194 12.60 -1.72 -8.86
C GLU A 194 11.19 -1.39 -9.35
N THR A 195 10.32 -2.40 -9.34
CA THR A 195 8.89 -2.19 -9.55
C THR A 195 8.15 -2.68 -8.32
N SER A 196 7.39 -1.80 -7.67
CA SER A 196 6.49 -2.15 -6.57
C SER A 196 5.05 -2.01 -7.00
N VAL A 197 4.23 -3.00 -6.66
CA VAL A 197 2.80 -3.08 -6.99
C VAL A 197 2.06 -3.26 -5.69
N ILE A 198 1.24 -2.29 -5.32
CA ILE A 198 0.55 -2.26 -4.03
C ILE A 198 -0.95 -2.14 -4.26
N LEU A 199 -1.73 -3.12 -3.81
CA LEU A 199 -3.18 -2.98 -3.70
C LEU A 199 -3.49 -2.30 -2.36
N ALA A 200 -4.12 -1.13 -2.42
CA ALA A 200 -4.56 -0.43 -1.23
C ALA A 200 -5.81 0.39 -1.50
N ARG A 201 -6.52 0.73 -0.43
CA ARG A 201 -7.64 1.67 -0.45
C ARG A 201 -7.33 2.83 0.50
N PRO A 202 -6.72 3.91 0.01
CA PRO A 202 -6.57 5.13 0.79
C PRO A 202 -7.93 5.72 1.19
N ALA A 203 -7.99 6.46 2.29
CA ALA A 203 -9.19 7.18 2.69
C ALA A 203 -9.69 8.12 1.58
N GLY A 204 -10.98 8.05 1.27
CA GLY A 204 -11.59 8.87 0.22
C GLY A 204 -11.32 8.43 -1.22
N GLN A 205 -10.59 7.33 -1.44
CA GLN A 205 -10.27 6.80 -2.77
C GLN A 205 -10.87 5.42 -3.03
N HIS A 206 -10.87 5.01 -4.29
CA HIS A 206 -11.23 3.65 -4.71
C HIS A 206 -10.15 2.63 -4.30
N LEU A 207 -10.46 1.34 -4.45
CA LEU A 207 -9.46 0.28 -4.31
C LEU A 207 -8.60 0.28 -5.57
N ASN A 208 -7.30 0.53 -5.42
CA ASN A 208 -6.39 0.71 -6.54
C ASN A 208 -5.13 -0.14 -6.38
N TRP A 209 -4.59 -0.55 -7.52
CA TRP A 209 -3.20 -0.96 -7.65
C TRP A 209 -2.33 0.27 -7.92
N PHE A 210 -1.40 0.54 -7.02
CA PHE A 210 -0.36 1.55 -7.16
C PHE A 210 0.91 0.87 -7.67
N VAL A 211 1.26 1.15 -8.91
CA VAL A 211 2.47 0.64 -9.57
C VAL A 211 3.51 1.75 -9.57
N THR A 212 4.65 1.51 -8.95
CA THR A 212 5.80 2.42 -9.00
C THR A 212 6.96 1.72 -9.68
N TYR A 213 7.52 2.35 -10.70
CA TYR A 213 8.84 2.04 -11.24
C TYR A 213 9.84 3.06 -10.69
N LYS A 214 10.98 2.57 -10.19
CA LYS A 214 12.05 3.41 -9.63
C LYS A 214 13.38 2.95 -10.20
N ALA A 215 14.12 3.85 -10.82
CA ALA A 215 15.45 3.57 -11.33
C ALA A 215 16.44 3.47 -10.16
N THR A 216 17.31 2.45 -10.21
CA THR A 216 18.38 2.22 -9.22
C THR A 216 19.77 2.43 -9.83
N ASP A 217 19.84 3.06 -11.01
CA ASP A 217 21.06 3.43 -11.73
C ASP A 217 21.68 4.77 -11.27
N GLY A 218 21.14 5.38 -10.22
CA GLY A 218 21.57 6.69 -9.72
C GLY A 218 20.90 7.89 -10.40
N SER A 219 20.08 7.68 -11.44
CA SER A 219 19.32 8.78 -12.08
C SER A 219 18.22 9.36 -11.19
N GLY A 220 17.70 8.56 -10.24
CA GLY A 220 16.55 8.91 -9.43
C GLY A 220 15.22 8.95 -10.20
N ALA A 221 15.20 8.49 -11.45
CA ALA A 221 14.00 8.48 -12.28
C ALA A 221 12.90 7.61 -11.66
N ARG A 222 11.65 8.08 -11.80
CA ARG A 222 10.47 7.44 -11.23
C ARG A 222 9.28 7.57 -12.17
N LEU A 223 8.48 6.52 -12.24
CA LEU A 223 7.16 6.52 -12.88
C LEU A 223 6.16 5.91 -11.91
N GLN A 224 5.00 6.55 -11.75
CA GLN A 224 3.92 6.04 -10.92
C GLN A 224 2.63 5.98 -11.73
N VAL A 225 1.96 4.83 -11.61
CA VAL A 225 0.72 4.55 -12.30
C VAL A 225 -0.26 3.98 -11.28
N GLN A 226 -1.48 4.47 -11.31
CA GLN A 226 -2.59 3.97 -10.53
C GLN A 226 -3.56 3.25 -11.47
N VAL A 227 -4.04 2.07 -11.05
CA VAL A 227 -5.02 1.27 -11.78
C VAL A 227 -6.16 0.93 -10.84
N ASP A 228 -7.39 1.33 -11.17
CA ASP A 228 -8.57 0.97 -10.39
C ASP A 228 -8.80 -0.56 -10.45
N ALA A 229 -8.82 -1.20 -9.28
CA ALA A 229 -8.86 -2.66 -9.17
C ALA A 229 -10.19 -3.30 -9.60
N ASN A 230 -11.22 -2.49 -9.83
CA ASN A 230 -12.56 -2.89 -10.23
C ASN A 230 -12.84 -2.56 -11.71
N THR A 231 -12.46 -1.37 -12.18
CA THR A 231 -12.82 -0.85 -13.51
C THR A 231 -11.70 -0.93 -14.55
N ALA A 232 -10.46 -1.19 -14.13
CA ALA A 232 -9.27 -1.10 -14.98
C ALA A 232 -8.96 0.31 -15.50
N GLU A 233 -9.58 1.35 -14.95
CA GLU A 233 -9.23 2.73 -15.27
C GLU A 233 -7.80 3.02 -14.81
N VAL A 234 -7.02 3.70 -15.66
CA VAL A 234 -5.60 3.95 -15.44
C VAL A 234 -5.31 5.44 -15.40
N SER A 235 -4.53 5.88 -14.43
CA SER A 235 -4.01 7.24 -14.34
C SER A 235 -2.51 7.25 -14.01
N ILE A 236 -1.79 8.23 -14.57
CA ILE A 236 -0.43 8.55 -14.13
C ILE A 236 -0.55 9.51 -12.95
N ILE A 237 0.22 9.27 -11.89
CA ILE A 237 0.21 10.04 -10.64
C ILE A 237 1.59 10.53 -10.26
#